data_AF-A0A9X4KI20-F1
#
_entry.id   AF-A0A9X4KI20-F1
#
_cell.length_a   1.000
_cell.length_b   1.000
_cell.length_c   1.000
_cell.angle_alpha   90.00
_cell.angle_beta   90.00
_cell.angle_gamma   90.00
#
_symmetry.space_group_name_H-M   'P 1'
#
loop_
_entity.id
_entity.type
_entity.pdbx_description
1 polymer ?
#
loop_
_entity_poly.entity_id
_entity_poly.type
_entity_poly.pdbx_seq_one_letter_code
_entity_poly.pdbx_strand_id
1 'polypeptide(L)'
;MAEAGILTGYDDGTFRADRQIARAEMAAMLARAAGLKPEQEQESALPAFADRDQIPNWARASVAAAVEAGIVRGKTGNRFAPADVAKRAEAVAAIMNLLHWQEK
;
A
#
# COMPACT_ATOMS: atom_id res chain seq x y z
N MET A 1 -5.54 -3.35 -20.07
CA MET A 1 -4.85 -2.74 -18.90
C MET A 1 -5.81 -2.31 -17.78
N ALA A 2 -7.14 -2.42 -17.95
CA ALA A 2 -8.14 -2.27 -16.87
C ALA A 2 -8.57 -3.61 -16.23
N GLU A 3 -7.95 -4.73 -16.65
CA GLU A 3 -8.48 -6.08 -16.43
C GLU A 3 -7.83 -6.85 -15.26
N ALA A 4 -6.97 -6.20 -14.48
CA ALA A 4 -6.30 -6.84 -13.34
C ALA A 4 -6.90 -6.48 -11.97
N GLY A 5 -7.93 -5.61 -11.88
CA GLY A 5 -8.54 -5.23 -10.60
C GLY A 5 -7.61 -4.48 -9.62
N ILE A 6 -6.40 -4.14 -10.05
CA ILE A 6 -5.33 -3.56 -9.22
C ILE A 6 -5.61 -2.11 -8.85
N LEU A 7 -6.34 -1.40 -9.71
CA LEU A 7 -6.57 0.04 -9.61
C LEU A 7 -8.07 0.29 -9.59
N THR A 8 -8.63 0.45 -8.40
CA THR A 8 -9.85 1.25 -8.26
C THR A 8 -9.42 2.69 -8.56
N GLY A 9 -9.91 3.26 -9.66
CA GLY A 9 -9.70 4.69 -9.94
C GLY A 9 -10.20 5.55 -8.78
N TYR A 10 -9.92 6.84 -8.82
CA TYR A 10 -10.57 7.77 -7.88
C TYR A 10 -12.10 7.65 -8.00
N ASP A 11 -12.86 8.06 -6.97
CA ASP A 11 -14.33 8.01 -6.95
C ASP A 11 -14.95 8.66 -8.21
N ASP A 12 -14.25 9.64 -8.77
CA ASP A 12 -14.50 10.35 -10.03
C ASP A 12 -14.08 9.60 -11.32
N GLY A 13 -13.69 8.33 -11.25
CA GLY A 13 -13.39 7.47 -12.40
C GLY A 13 -12.10 7.81 -13.16
N THR A 14 -11.29 8.77 -12.66
CA THR A 14 -10.07 9.21 -13.32
C THR A 14 -8.85 8.39 -12.91
N PHE A 15 -8.01 8.04 -13.88
CA PHE A 15 -6.67 7.51 -13.62
C PHE A 15 -5.65 8.62 -13.82
N ARG A 16 -5.09 9.15 -12.72
CA ARG A 16 -4.17 10.30 -12.74
C ARG A 16 -2.73 9.83 -12.61
N ALA A 17 -2.20 9.20 -13.66
CA ALA A 17 -0.87 8.59 -13.69
C ALA A 17 0.28 9.56 -13.33
N ASP A 18 0.11 10.86 -13.59
CA ASP A 18 1.11 11.89 -13.32
C ASP A 18 1.01 12.48 -11.88
N ARG A 19 -0.07 12.17 -11.16
CA ARG A 19 -0.26 12.66 -9.80
C ARG A 19 0.65 11.89 -8.85
N GLN A 20 1.36 12.64 -8.02
CA GLN A 20 2.04 12.08 -6.85
C GLN A 20 1.01 11.46 -5.90
N ILE A 21 1.12 10.14 -5.68
CA ILE A 21 0.26 9.41 -4.74
C ILE A 21 0.91 9.35 -3.35
N ALA A 22 0.08 9.32 -2.32
CA ALA A 22 0.54 9.12 -0.96
C ALA A 22 1.01 7.67 -0.75
N ARG A 23 1.90 7.48 0.23
CA ARG A 23 2.46 6.15 0.56
C ARG A 23 1.37 5.15 0.99
N ALA A 24 0.31 5.61 1.65
CA ALA A 24 -0.85 4.79 1.98
C ALA A 24 -1.64 4.34 0.74
N GLU A 25 -1.80 5.21 -0.26
CA GLU A 25 -2.42 4.86 -1.56
C GLU A 25 -1.59 3.82 -2.30
N MET A 26 -0.27 3.99 -2.32
CA MET A 26 0.66 3.03 -2.94
C MET A 26 0.53 1.64 -2.27
N ALA A 27 0.54 1.58 -0.94
CA ALA A 27 0.38 0.31 -0.21
C ALA A 27 -0.96 -0.38 -0.52
N ALA A 28 -2.04 0.39 -0.62
CA ALA A 28 -3.34 -0.15 -0.99
C ALA A 28 -3.39 -0.69 -2.42
N MET A 29 -2.75 -0.02 -3.38
CA MET A 29 -2.61 -0.51 -4.75
C MET A 29 -1.79 -1.80 -4.80
N LEU A 30 -0.69 -1.87 -4.06
CA LEU A 30 0.19 -3.05 -4.02
C LEU A 30 -0.50 -4.26 -3.37
N ALA A 31 -1.26 -4.04 -2.28
CA ALA A 31 -2.04 -5.10 -1.67
C ALA A 31 -3.05 -5.71 -2.65
N ARG A 32 -3.74 -4.87 -3.42
CA ARG A 32 -4.66 -5.33 -4.49
C ARG A 32 -3.90 -6.02 -5.61
N ALA A 33 -2.76 -5.48 -6.03
CA ALA A 33 -1.90 -6.08 -7.06
C ALA A 33 -1.44 -7.49 -6.70
N ALA A 34 -1.14 -7.72 -5.42
CA ALA A 34 -0.79 -9.02 -4.86
C ALA A 34 -1.98 -9.98 -4.72
N GLY A 35 -3.21 -9.53 -4.99
CA GLY A 35 -4.41 -10.31 -4.71
C GLY A 35 -4.69 -10.50 -3.22
N LEU A 36 -4.05 -9.70 -2.35
CA LEU A 36 -4.37 -9.72 -0.92
C LEU A 36 -5.80 -9.26 -0.74
N LYS A 37 -6.53 -9.95 0.14
CA LYS A 37 -7.89 -9.60 0.52
C LYS A 37 -7.83 -8.93 1.90
N PRO A 38 -7.61 -7.61 1.97
CA PRO A 38 -7.58 -6.90 3.24
C PRO A 38 -8.97 -6.92 3.88
N GLU A 39 -9.14 -7.73 4.91
CA GLU A 39 -10.34 -7.78 5.74
C GLU A 39 -10.21 -6.75 6.87
N GLN A 40 -11.33 -6.15 7.30
CA GLN A 40 -11.31 -5.15 8.39
C GLN A 40 -10.74 -5.71 9.70
N GLU A 41 -10.80 -7.03 9.90
CA GLU A 41 -10.24 -7.70 11.06
C GLU A 41 -8.69 -7.64 11.11
N GLN A 42 -8.05 -7.48 9.94
CA GLN A 42 -6.59 -7.32 9.82
C GLN A 42 -6.11 -5.91 10.23
N GLU A 43 -7.00 -4.98 10.57
CA GLU A 43 -6.60 -3.68 11.14
C GLU A 43 -5.81 -3.86 12.44
N SER A 44 -6.08 -4.93 13.18
CA SER A 44 -5.35 -5.31 14.41
C SER A 44 -3.94 -5.85 14.14
N ALA A 45 -3.65 -6.31 12.92
CA ALA A 45 -2.33 -6.80 12.50
C ALA A 45 -1.39 -5.67 12.05
N LEU A 46 -1.90 -4.43 11.98
CA LEU A 46 -1.09 -3.27 11.66
C LEU A 46 0.02 -3.11 12.72
N PRO A 47 1.31 -3.07 12.33
CA PRO A 47 2.39 -2.85 13.28
C PRO A 47 2.19 -1.55 14.07
N ALA A 48 2.71 -1.52 15.30
CA ALA A 48 2.65 -0.37 16.19
C ALA A 48 3.55 0.78 15.73
N PHE A 49 3.33 1.29 14.52
CA PHE A 49 3.98 2.48 14.00
C PHE A 49 3.60 3.70 14.85
N ALA A 50 4.57 4.58 15.11
CA ALA A 50 4.39 5.79 15.91
C ALA A 50 3.40 6.79 15.27
N ASP A 51 3.17 6.66 13.96
CA ASP A 51 2.25 7.48 13.16
C ASP A 51 1.05 6.67 12.62
N ARG A 52 0.71 5.55 13.27
CA ARG A 52 -0.43 4.69 12.88
C ARG A 52 -1.74 5.46 12.74
N ASP A 53 -1.99 6.45 13.60
CA ASP A 53 -3.24 7.21 13.62
C ASP A 53 -3.33 8.18 12.44
N GLN A 54 -2.22 8.43 11.73
CA GLN A 54 -2.20 9.21 10.49
C GLN A 54 -2.56 8.36 9.26
N ILE A 55 -2.66 7.03 9.41
CA ILE A 55 -3.06 6.14 8.32
C ILE A 55 -4.59 6.24 8.17
N PRO A 56 -5.12 6.65 7.00
CA PRO A 56 -6.55 6.72 6.76
C PRO A 56 -7.22 5.37 7.00
N ASN A 57 -8.39 5.35 7.64
CA ASN A 57 -9.09 4.12 8.02
C ASN A 57 -9.25 3.15 6.84
N TRP A 58 -9.60 3.65 5.65
CA TRP A 58 -9.76 2.84 4.43
C TRP A 58 -8.46 2.13 3.98
N ALA A 59 -7.30 2.66 4.36
CA ALA A 59 -6.00 2.14 3.96
C ALA A 59 -5.41 1.17 5.01
N ARG A 60 -5.89 1.19 6.25
CA ARG A 60 -5.23 0.48 7.37
C ARG A 60 -5.13 -1.02 7.13
N ALA A 61 -6.23 -1.67 6.75
CA ALA A 61 -6.23 -3.11 6.45
C ALA A 61 -5.28 -3.44 5.28
N SER A 62 -5.25 -2.61 4.24
CA SER A 62 -4.35 -2.82 3.10
C SER A 62 -2.89 -2.59 3.47
N VAL A 63 -2.58 -1.59 4.30
CA VAL A 63 -1.24 -1.34 4.82
C VAL A 63 -0.78 -2.49 5.70
N ALA A 64 -1.64 -2.99 6.59
CA ALA A 64 -1.35 -4.13 7.45
C ALA A 64 -0.98 -5.37 6.60
N ALA A 65 -1.85 -5.73 5.65
CA ALA A 65 -1.62 -6.86 4.75
C ALA A 65 -0.35 -6.70 3.91
N ALA A 66 -0.10 -5.52 3.36
CA ALA A 66 1.10 -5.26 2.55
C ALA A 66 2.40 -5.30 3.38
N VAL A 67 2.34 -4.91 4.67
CA VAL A 67 3.49 -4.98 5.57
C VAL A 67 3.73 -6.42 6.04
N GLU A 68 2.68 -7.15 6.37
CA GLU A 68 2.76 -8.58 6.73
C GLU A 68 3.33 -9.41 5.59
N ALA A 69 2.89 -9.16 4.36
CA ALA A 69 3.42 -9.80 3.15
C ALA A 69 4.85 -9.37 2.80
N GLY A 70 5.42 -8.38 3.51
CA GLY A 70 6.77 -7.87 3.27
C GLY A 70 6.93 -7.02 2.00
N ILE A 71 5.81 -6.69 1.35
CA ILE A 71 5.76 -5.89 0.11
C ILE A 71 6.15 -4.44 0.42
N VAL A 72 5.61 -3.90 1.52
CA VAL A 72 5.90 -2.56 2.03
C VAL A 72 6.55 -2.66 3.41
N ARG A 73 7.46 -1.73 3.73
CA ARG A 73 8.16 -1.69 5.01
C ARG A 73 8.08 -0.31 5.66
N GLY A 74 8.17 -0.31 6.98
CA GLY A 74 8.33 0.91 7.78
C GLY A 74 9.62 1.65 7.45
N LYS A 75 9.63 2.95 7.75
CA LYS A 75 10.79 3.84 7.67
C LYS A 75 11.47 3.96 9.03
N THR A 76 12.62 4.62 9.04
CA THR A 76 13.39 4.97 10.24
C THR A 76 12.53 5.69 11.28
N GLY A 77 12.75 5.37 12.56
CA GLY A 77 12.00 5.94 13.68
C GLY A 77 10.64 5.27 13.92
N ASN A 78 10.47 4.01 13.49
CA ASN A 78 9.23 3.25 13.69
C ASN A 78 7.99 3.94 13.08
N ARG A 79 8.12 4.47 11.86
CA ARG A 79 7.05 5.23 11.17
C ARG A 79 6.68 4.59 9.85
N PHE A 80 5.41 4.69 9.47
CA PHE A 80 4.94 4.32 8.14
C PHE A 80 5.03 5.48 7.14
N ALA A 81 4.84 6.71 7.61
CA ALA A 81 4.73 7.94 6.84
C ALA A 81 3.61 7.87 5.77
N PRO A 82 2.33 7.75 6.16
CA PRO A 82 1.22 7.51 5.23
C PRO A 82 1.00 8.61 4.21
N ALA A 83 1.24 9.87 4.59
CA ALA A 83 1.05 11.06 3.76
C ALA A 83 2.29 11.43 2.93
N ASP A 84 3.43 10.76 3.15
CA ASP A 84 4.62 11.01 2.34
C ASP A 84 4.32 10.70 0.87
N VAL A 85 4.81 11.56 -0.02
CA VAL A 85 4.80 11.29 -1.46
C VAL A 85 5.63 10.03 -1.73
N ALA A 86 4.99 9.03 -2.36
CA ALA A 86 5.67 7.84 -2.81
C ALA A 86 6.69 8.20 -3.90
N LYS A 87 7.99 8.15 -3.58
CA LYS A 87 9.05 8.41 -4.56
C LYS A 87 9.13 7.25 -5.56
N ARG A 88 9.55 7.53 -6.80
CA ARG A 88 9.72 6.51 -7.86
C ARG A 88 10.55 5.31 -7.40
N ALA A 89 11.62 5.53 -6.63
CA ALA A 89 12.45 4.45 -6.09
C ALA A 89 11.69 3.55 -5.08
N GLU A 90 10.78 4.11 -4.28
CA GLU A 90 9.95 3.32 -3.36
C GLU A 90 8.91 2.50 -4.12
N ALA A 91 8.31 3.08 -5.17
CA ALA A 91 7.38 2.36 -6.05
C ALA A 91 8.07 1.19 -6.77
N VAL A 92 9.27 1.41 -7.33
CA VAL A 92 10.04 0.33 -7.99
C VAL A 92 10.44 -0.74 -6.99
N ALA A 93 10.93 -0.37 -5.80
CA ALA A 93 11.27 -1.36 -4.77
C ALA A 93 10.06 -2.20 -4.35
N ALA A 94 8.88 -1.58 -4.24
CA ALA A 94 7.67 -2.31 -3.89
C ALA A 94 7.17 -3.23 -5.00
N ILE A 95 7.30 -2.82 -6.28
CA ILE A 95 7.01 -3.68 -7.44
C ILE A 95 7.98 -4.87 -7.47
N MET A 96 9.27 -4.66 -7.21
CA MET A 96 10.25 -5.75 -7.14
C MET A 96 9.92 -6.74 -6.02
N ASN A 97 9.53 -6.25 -4.84
CA ASN A 97 9.09 -7.11 -3.74
C ASN A 97 7.83 -7.91 -4.11
N LEU A 98 6.89 -7.28 -4.80
CA LEU A 98 5.67 -7.92 -5.29
C LEU A 98 5.97 -9.04 -6.29
N LEU A 99 6.86 -8.80 -7.26
CA LEU A 99 7.25 -9.85 -8.23
C LEU A 99 7.86 -11.05 -7.52
N HIS A 100 8.80 -10.83 -6.60
CA HIS A 100 9.41 -11.93 -5.84
C HIS A 100 8.42 -12.64 -4.91
N TRP A 101 7.37 -11.97 -4.45
CA TRP A 101 6.33 -12.60 -3.63
C TRP A 101 5.49 -13.60 -4.44
N GLN A 102 5.22 -13.32 -5.72
CA GLN A 102 4.46 -14.21 -6.62
C GLN A 102 5.22 -15.50 -7.00
N GLU A 103 6.54 -15.53 -6.77
CA GLU A 103 7.39 -16.70 -7.04
C GLU A 103 7.50 -17.67 -5.85
N LYS A 104 6.88 -17.35 -4.70
CA LYS A 104 6.80 -18.22 -3.52
C LYS A 104 5.48 -18.97 -3.45
#